data_AF-A0A8S3RHJ1-F1
#
_entry.id   AF-A0A8S3RHJ1-F1
#
_cell.length_a   1.000
_cell.length_b   1.000
_cell.length_c   1.000
_cell.angle_alpha   90.00
_cell.angle_beta   90.00
_cell.angle_gamma   90.00
#
_symmetry.space_group_name_H-M   'P 1'
#
loop_
_entity.id
_entity.type
_entity.pdbx_description
1 polymer ?
#
loop_
_entity_poly.entity_id
_entity_poly.type
_entity_poly.pdbx_seq_one_letter_code
_entity_poly.pdbx_strand_id
1 'polypeptide(L)'
;MGDCQAQELPETNIVHVIDGGSLLYRIPWIKGQTFSQICMKYIDHIRKRFSNPTVVMDGYNSSSTKDITHLRRSKGIQSNTITFTRDMPLRVKKETFLLNQSNKQRFVEMLIDTFQEHSIEAIKAKEDADLLIVKTAVEKSNRQEVVIYGEDTNLLILICHLAEKNSHCILMTNGVNGNR
;
A
#
# COMPACT_ATOMS: atom_id res chain seq x y z
N MET A 1 19.79 -32.55 -3.60
CA MET A 1 19.36 -31.95 -2.32
C MET A 1 19.41 -30.45 -2.55
N GLY A 2 18.25 -29.83 -2.73
CA GLY A 2 18.16 -28.39 -2.99
C GLY A 2 18.48 -27.64 -1.72
N ASP A 3 19.51 -26.80 -1.77
CA ASP A 3 19.84 -25.88 -0.72
C ASP A 3 18.74 -24.80 -0.64
N CYS A 4 17.96 -24.81 0.43
CA CYS A 4 16.97 -23.80 0.73
C CYS A 4 17.60 -22.66 1.55
N GLN A 5 18.60 -21.97 0.99
CA GLN A 5 18.98 -20.66 1.52
C GLN A 5 17.98 -19.64 0.99
N ALA A 6 17.12 -19.13 1.87
CA ALA A 6 16.39 -17.91 1.58
C ALA A 6 17.44 -16.80 1.46
N GLN A 7 17.61 -16.25 0.26
CA GLN A 7 18.52 -15.15 0.03
C GLN A 7 18.11 -13.98 0.94
N GLU A 8 19.03 -13.56 1.81
CA GLU A 8 18.80 -12.41 2.68
C GLU A 8 18.54 -11.16 1.82
N LEU A 9 17.64 -10.30 2.27
CA LEU A 9 17.33 -9.07 1.55
C LEU A 9 18.62 -8.25 1.43
N PRO A 10 18.96 -7.73 0.25
CA PRO A 10 20.17 -6.94 0.08
C PRO A 10 20.23 -5.76 1.07
N GLU A 11 21.38 -5.52 1.69
CA GLU A 11 21.45 -4.55 2.80
C GLU A 11 21.62 -3.09 2.33
N THR A 12 22.05 -2.86 1.09
CA THR A 12 22.36 -1.53 0.57
C THR A 12 21.86 -1.35 -0.86
N ASN A 13 21.49 -0.10 -1.21
CA ASN A 13 21.01 0.27 -2.55
C ASN A 13 19.71 -0.43 -2.98
N ILE A 14 18.76 -0.61 -2.05
CA ILE A 14 17.41 -1.10 -2.33
C ILE A 14 16.41 0.03 -2.44
N VAL A 15 15.44 -0.13 -3.35
CA VAL A 15 14.18 0.59 -3.33
C VAL A 15 13.02 -0.29 -2.91
N HIS A 16 12.15 0.26 -2.06
CA HIS A 16 10.94 -0.41 -1.63
C HIS A 16 9.73 0.11 -2.41
N VAL A 17 9.02 -0.79 -3.09
CA VAL A 17 7.70 -0.50 -3.67
C VAL A 17 6.64 -1.13 -2.77
N ILE A 18 5.73 -0.32 -2.25
CA ILE A 18 4.82 -0.70 -1.17
C ILE A 18 3.39 -0.76 -1.69
N ASP A 19 2.74 -1.90 -1.49
CA ASP A 19 1.29 -2.03 -1.66
C ASP A 19 0.56 -1.23 -0.56
N GLY A 20 0.06 -0.07 -0.98
CA GLY A 20 -0.72 0.84 -0.14
C GLY A 20 -2.08 0.27 0.27
N GLY A 21 -2.65 -0.64 -0.51
CA GLY A 21 -3.86 -1.37 -0.18
C GLY A 21 -3.68 -2.22 1.07
N SER A 22 -2.63 -3.07 1.13
CA SER A 22 -2.32 -3.83 2.35
C SER A 22 -1.95 -2.93 3.53
N LEU A 23 -1.16 -1.88 3.27
CA LEU A 23 -0.71 -0.93 4.29
C LEU A 23 -1.90 -0.26 5.00
N LEU A 24 -2.93 0.10 4.25
CA LEU A 24 -4.15 0.71 4.77
C LEU A 24 -4.80 -0.14 5.86
N TYR A 25 -4.80 -1.47 5.72
CA TYR A 25 -5.40 -2.38 6.70
C TYR A 25 -4.45 -2.72 7.87
N ARG A 26 -3.13 -2.71 7.65
CA ARG A 26 -2.13 -3.08 8.66
C ARG A 26 -2.01 -2.08 9.83
N ILE A 27 -2.14 -0.78 9.58
CA ILE A 27 -1.91 0.25 10.61
C ILE A 27 -3.16 0.50 11.47
N PRO A 28 -3.11 0.33 12.81
CA PRO A 28 -4.29 0.49 13.66
C PRO A 28 -4.71 1.96 13.84
N TRP A 29 -6.01 2.22 13.69
CA TRP A 29 -6.60 3.54 13.95
C TRP A 29 -7.31 3.52 15.29
N ILE A 30 -7.07 4.54 16.11
CA ILE A 30 -7.70 4.66 17.43
C ILE A 30 -8.82 5.72 17.30
N LYS A 31 -10.03 5.36 17.73
CA LYS A 31 -11.16 6.29 17.77
C LYS A 31 -10.81 7.49 18.64
N GLY A 32 -11.12 8.70 18.16
CA GLY A 32 -10.75 9.96 18.81
C GLY A 32 -9.46 10.59 18.29
N GLN A 33 -8.60 9.84 17.58
CA GLN A 33 -7.45 10.45 16.89
C GLN A 33 -7.90 11.27 15.69
N THR A 34 -7.21 12.37 15.42
CA THR A 34 -7.43 13.16 14.20
C THR A 34 -6.97 12.38 12.97
N PHE A 35 -7.52 12.69 11.80
CA PHE A 35 -7.06 12.08 10.55
C PHE A 35 -5.59 12.41 10.25
N SER A 36 -5.11 13.59 10.64
CA SER A 36 -3.68 13.95 10.59
C SER A 36 -2.84 13.01 11.46
N GLN A 37 -3.24 12.79 12.72
CA GLN A 37 -2.54 11.85 13.62
C GLN A 37 -2.54 10.42 13.07
N ILE A 38 -3.63 10.01 12.42
CA ILE A 38 -3.71 8.72 11.74
C ILE A 38 -2.72 8.68 10.57
N CYS A 39 -2.69 9.69 9.69
CA CYS A 39 -1.75 9.75 8.56
C CYS A 39 -0.29 9.74 9.04
N MET A 40 0.04 10.44 10.13
CA MET A 40 1.39 10.42 10.70
C MET A 40 1.85 9.03 11.13
N LYS A 41 0.94 8.15 11.58
CA LYS A 41 1.29 6.75 11.85
C LYS A 41 1.77 6.01 10.61
N TYR A 42 1.25 6.34 9.42
CA TYR A 42 1.72 5.78 8.16
C TYR A 42 3.11 6.30 7.81
N ILE A 43 3.35 7.60 7.97
CA ILE A 43 4.68 8.21 7.79
C ILE A 43 5.71 7.51 8.68
N ASP A 44 5.42 7.40 9.97
CA ASP A 44 6.30 6.76 10.95
C ASP A 44 6.54 5.29 10.62
N HIS A 45 5.49 4.57 10.21
CA HIS A 45 5.62 3.17 9.83
C HIS A 45 6.56 3.00 8.63
N ILE A 46 6.42 3.85 7.62
CA ILE A 46 7.22 3.76 6.40
C ILE A 46 8.68 4.12 6.66
N ARG A 47 8.92 5.26 7.32
CA ARG A 47 10.28 5.74 7.59
C ARG A 47 11.10 4.78 8.46
N LYS A 48 10.44 4.04 9.36
CA LYS A 48 11.10 3.08 10.24
C LYS A 48 11.47 1.77 9.56
N ARG A 49 10.87 1.44 8.41
CA ARG A 49 10.94 0.08 7.83
C ARG A 49 11.48 0.02 6.43
N PHE A 50 11.44 1.12 5.68
CA PHE A 50 11.72 1.09 4.26
C PHE A 50 12.75 2.16 3.87
N SER A 51 13.71 1.74 3.06
CA SER A 51 14.70 2.61 2.42
C SER A 51 14.19 3.04 1.05
N ASN A 52 14.24 4.34 0.76
CA ASN A 52 13.76 4.96 -0.48
C ASN A 52 12.36 4.43 -0.92
N PRO A 53 11.31 4.67 -0.12
CA PRO A 53 10.00 4.07 -0.33
C PRO A 53 9.20 4.77 -1.45
N THR A 54 8.52 3.95 -2.25
CA THR A 54 7.46 4.36 -3.17
C THR A 54 6.18 3.63 -2.81
N VAL A 55 5.14 4.35 -2.41
CA VAL A 55 3.84 3.79 -2.05
C VAL A 55 2.90 3.83 -3.24
N VAL A 56 2.27 2.71 -3.59
CA VAL A 56 1.27 2.65 -4.64
C VAL A 56 -0.09 2.35 -4.00
N MET A 57 -1.01 3.31 -4.10
CA MET A 57 -2.35 3.20 -3.53
C MET A 57 -3.38 2.83 -4.60
N ASP A 58 -4.37 2.01 -4.25
CA ASP A 58 -5.55 1.77 -5.08
C ASP A 58 -6.33 3.07 -5.37
N GLY A 59 -7.00 3.07 -6.52
CA GLY A 59 -8.12 3.98 -6.82
C GLY A 59 -9.46 3.32 -6.49
N TYR A 60 -10.26 3.96 -5.64
CA TYR A 60 -11.59 3.50 -5.24
C TYR A 60 -12.69 4.28 -5.97
N ASN A 61 -12.61 4.34 -7.31
CA ASN A 61 -13.65 4.97 -8.13
C ASN A 61 -14.98 4.21 -8.04
N SER A 62 -16.08 4.95 -7.98
CA SER A 62 -17.44 4.44 -7.75
C SER A 62 -18.10 3.67 -8.90
N SER A 63 -17.34 3.34 -9.95
CA SER A 63 -17.86 2.69 -11.17
C SER A 63 -17.04 1.46 -11.58
N SER A 64 -16.37 0.82 -10.63
CA SER A 64 -15.49 -0.33 -10.89
C SER A 64 -16.23 -1.67 -10.76
N THR A 65 -15.82 -2.66 -11.55
CA THR A 65 -16.19 -4.08 -11.43
C THR A 65 -15.90 -4.69 -10.04
N LYS A 66 -15.11 -4.01 -9.19
CA LYS A 66 -14.91 -4.37 -7.78
C LYS A 66 -16.11 -4.06 -6.87
N ASP A 67 -17.19 -3.46 -7.35
CA ASP A 67 -18.42 -3.28 -6.57
C ASP A 67 -18.95 -4.61 -6.05
N ILE A 68 -18.85 -5.69 -6.82
CA ILE A 68 -19.28 -7.03 -6.39
C ILE A 68 -18.37 -7.57 -5.27
N THR A 69 -17.06 -7.41 -5.39
CA THR A 69 -16.09 -7.86 -4.37
C THR A 69 -16.22 -7.03 -3.09
N HIS A 70 -16.44 -5.72 -3.23
CA HIS A 70 -16.76 -4.84 -2.11
C HIS A 70 -18.10 -5.17 -1.47
N LEU A 71 -19.14 -5.47 -2.25
CA LEU A 71 -20.46 -5.87 -1.75
C LEU A 71 -20.38 -7.19 -0.97
N ARG A 72 -19.59 -8.15 -1.47
CA ARG A 72 -19.30 -9.42 -0.78
C ARG A 72 -18.55 -9.19 0.54
N ARG A 73 -17.49 -8.37 0.53
CA ARG A 73 -16.71 -8.05 1.74
C ARG A 73 -17.50 -7.24 2.76
N SER A 74 -18.40 -6.37 2.31
CA SER A 74 -19.28 -5.58 3.17
C SER A 74 -20.54 -6.33 3.61
N LYS A 75 -20.80 -7.54 3.09
CA LYS A 75 -22.05 -8.29 3.29
C LYS A 75 -23.30 -7.47 2.94
N GLY A 76 -23.20 -6.54 1.98
CA GLY A 76 -24.26 -5.62 1.63
C GLY A 76 -24.47 -4.44 2.60
N ILE A 77 -23.62 -4.27 3.62
CA ILE A 77 -23.72 -3.18 4.60
C ILE A 77 -22.99 -1.95 4.07
N GLN A 78 -23.74 -0.90 3.74
CA GLN A 78 -23.18 0.38 3.35
C GLN A 78 -23.08 1.30 4.57
N SER A 79 -21.87 1.78 4.89
CA SER A 79 -21.68 2.80 5.92
C SER A 79 -21.97 4.19 5.36
N ASN A 80 -22.36 5.13 6.23
CA ASN A 80 -22.62 6.51 5.84
C ASN A 80 -21.36 7.18 5.29
N THR A 81 -21.54 8.00 4.26
CA THR A 81 -20.47 8.91 3.81
C THR A 81 -20.23 9.95 4.90
N ILE A 82 -18.98 10.09 5.31
CA ILE A 82 -18.53 10.97 6.40
C ILE A 82 -17.76 12.11 5.76
N THR A 83 -18.14 13.34 6.08
CA THR A 83 -17.32 14.52 5.77
C THR A 83 -16.32 14.72 6.89
N PHE A 84 -15.04 14.82 6.54
CA PHE A 84 -13.95 15.02 7.47
C PHE A 84 -12.85 15.91 6.89
N THR A 85 -12.08 16.53 7.78
CA THR A 85 -10.82 17.24 7.49
C THR A 85 -9.68 16.60 8.30
N ARG A 86 -8.44 17.03 8.06
CA ARG A 86 -7.25 16.53 8.75
C ARG A 86 -7.34 16.65 10.28
N ASP A 87 -7.96 17.72 10.80
CA ASP A 87 -8.04 18.00 12.24
C ASP A 87 -9.24 17.35 12.93
N MET A 88 -10.19 16.79 12.19
CA MET A 88 -11.37 16.15 12.78
C MET A 88 -11.01 14.79 13.38
N PRO A 89 -11.53 14.45 14.58
CA PRO A 89 -11.31 13.13 15.17
C PRO A 89 -12.14 12.05 14.46
N LEU A 90 -11.55 10.87 14.28
CA LEU A 90 -12.27 9.68 13.83
C LEU A 90 -13.32 9.27 14.87
N ARG A 91 -14.60 9.31 14.51
CA ARG A 91 -15.73 9.01 15.42
C ARG A 91 -16.26 7.57 15.33
N VAL A 92 -15.91 6.85 14.27
CA VAL A 92 -16.35 5.48 13.99
C VAL A 92 -15.17 4.51 14.06
N LYS A 93 -15.44 3.20 14.01
CA LYS A 93 -14.38 2.20 13.88
C LYS A 93 -13.75 2.29 12.48
N LYS A 94 -12.47 1.95 12.37
CA LYS A 94 -11.71 1.93 11.11
C LYS A 94 -12.42 1.11 10.03
N GLU A 95 -12.87 -0.08 10.41
CA GLU A 95 -13.51 -1.02 9.50
C GLU A 95 -14.80 -0.41 8.95
N THR A 96 -15.62 0.19 9.82
CA THR A 96 -16.84 0.89 9.43
C THR A 96 -16.55 2.05 8.48
N PHE A 97 -15.51 2.84 8.75
CA PHE A 97 -15.12 3.96 7.88
C PHE A 97 -14.69 3.47 6.49
N LEU A 98 -13.83 2.46 6.44
CA LEU A 98 -13.25 1.91 5.21
C LEU A 98 -14.21 1.04 4.38
N LEU A 99 -15.36 0.65 4.94
CA LEU A 99 -16.42 -0.03 4.18
C LEU A 99 -17.09 0.89 3.15
N ASN A 100 -17.15 2.19 3.42
CA ASN A 100 -17.67 3.17 2.47
C ASN A 100 -16.56 3.58 1.49
N GLN A 101 -16.76 3.33 0.20
CA GLN A 101 -15.77 3.63 -0.85
C GLN A 101 -15.43 5.12 -0.93
N SER A 102 -16.40 6.02 -0.80
CA SER A 102 -16.15 7.48 -0.84
C SER A 102 -15.29 7.94 0.33
N ASN A 103 -15.53 7.42 1.53
CA ASN A 103 -14.71 7.69 2.72
C ASN A 103 -13.29 7.17 2.51
N LYS A 104 -13.17 5.93 2.02
CA LYS A 104 -11.90 5.28 1.73
C LYS A 104 -11.09 6.06 0.70
N GLN A 105 -11.71 6.45 -0.42
CA GLN A 105 -11.10 7.24 -1.48
C GLN A 105 -10.56 8.57 -0.95
N ARG A 106 -11.40 9.33 -0.24
CA ARG A 106 -11.00 10.63 0.33
C ARG A 106 -9.86 10.50 1.34
N PHE A 107 -9.86 9.43 2.12
CA PHE A 107 -8.77 9.19 3.07
C PHE A 107 -7.47 8.83 2.34
N VAL A 108 -7.54 8.01 1.30
CA VAL A 108 -6.38 7.65 0.47
C VAL A 108 -5.77 8.87 -0.19
N GLU A 109 -6.61 9.78 -0.71
CA GLU A 109 -6.15 11.05 -1.29
C GLU A 109 -5.44 11.91 -0.23
N MET A 110 -6.04 12.10 0.94
CA MET A 110 -5.40 12.80 2.06
C MET A 110 -4.08 12.15 2.47
N LEU A 111 -4.00 10.82 2.46
CA LEU A 111 -2.80 10.08 2.84
C LEU A 111 -1.69 10.22 1.79
N ILE A 112 -2.02 10.21 0.50
CA ILE A 112 -1.08 10.47 -0.59
C ILE A 112 -0.49 11.87 -0.46
N ASP A 113 -1.34 12.88 -0.25
CA ASP A 113 -0.87 14.25 -0.03
C ASP A 113 0.09 14.32 1.17
N THR A 114 -0.24 13.62 2.26
CA THR A 114 0.61 13.56 3.45
C THR A 114 1.94 12.88 3.18
N PHE A 115 1.98 11.81 2.37
CA PHE A 115 3.24 11.17 1.96
C PHE A 115 4.12 12.14 1.19
N GLN A 116 3.55 12.85 0.21
CA GLN A 116 4.27 13.78 -0.65
C GLN A 116 4.83 14.98 0.16
N GLU A 117 4.03 15.53 1.09
CA GLU A 117 4.48 16.56 2.05
C GLU A 117 5.68 16.11 2.91
N HIS A 118 5.82 14.81 3.12
CA HIS A 118 6.90 14.20 3.92
C HIS A 118 8.01 13.57 3.06
N SER A 119 8.08 13.93 1.78
CA SER A 119 9.07 13.45 0.80
C SER A 119 9.07 11.94 0.59
N ILE A 120 7.92 11.29 0.77
CA ILE A 120 7.69 9.89 0.40
C ILE A 120 6.98 9.88 -0.95
N GLU A 121 7.55 9.17 -1.92
CA GLU A 121 6.92 9.03 -3.24
C GLU A 121 5.62 8.23 -3.09
N ALA A 122 4.51 8.77 -3.59
CA ALA A 122 3.20 8.13 -3.52
C ALA A 122 2.45 8.29 -4.85
N ILE A 123 1.96 7.17 -5.37
CA ILE A 123 1.29 7.05 -6.67
C ILE A 123 -0.10 6.47 -6.46
N LYS A 124 -1.11 7.02 -7.15
CA LYS A 124 -2.49 6.51 -7.12
C LYS A 124 -2.79 5.74 -8.40
N ALA A 125 -3.29 4.52 -8.27
CA ALA A 125 -3.85 3.77 -9.38
C ALA A 125 -5.22 4.34 -9.79
N LYS A 126 -5.62 4.11 -11.05
CA LYS A 126 -6.97 4.48 -11.51
C LYS A 126 -8.04 3.60 -10.88
N GLU A 127 -7.73 2.32 -10.72
CA GLU A 127 -8.61 1.30 -10.14
C GLU A 127 -7.77 0.41 -9.22
N ASP A 128 -7.47 -0.81 -9.65
CA ASP A 128 -6.58 -1.72 -8.94
C ASP A 128 -5.11 -1.34 -9.08
N ALA A 129 -4.36 -1.46 -7.98
CA ALA A 129 -2.94 -1.13 -7.91
C ALA A 129 -2.00 -2.25 -8.36
N ASP A 130 -2.42 -3.51 -8.54
CA ASP A 130 -1.52 -4.66 -8.72
C ASP A 130 -0.58 -4.46 -9.92
N LEU A 131 -1.15 -4.10 -11.06
CA LEU A 131 -0.36 -3.84 -12.27
C LEU A 131 0.58 -2.63 -12.10
N LEU A 132 0.13 -1.59 -11.38
CA LEU A 132 0.92 -0.39 -11.18
C LEU A 132 2.09 -0.66 -10.23
N ILE A 133 1.86 -1.41 -9.15
CA ILE A 133 2.91 -1.88 -8.22
C ILE A 133 4.02 -2.59 -9.00
N VAL A 134 3.65 -3.57 -9.84
CA VAL A 134 4.64 -4.35 -10.59
C VAL A 134 5.34 -3.49 -11.65
N LYS A 135 4.62 -2.63 -12.38
CA LYS A 135 5.26 -1.73 -13.36
C LYS A 135 6.24 -0.77 -12.69
N THR A 136 5.87 -0.19 -11.56
CA THR A 136 6.77 0.68 -10.78
C THR A 136 8.01 -0.07 -10.31
N ALA A 137 7.85 -1.34 -9.88
CA ALA A 137 8.98 -2.16 -9.48
C ALA A 137 9.91 -2.51 -10.65
N VAL A 138 9.36 -2.91 -11.80
CA VAL A 138 10.13 -3.20 -13.01
C VAL A 138 10.88 -1.95 -13.49
N GLU A 139 10.24 -0.78 -13.51
CA GLU A 139 10.91 0.47 -13.89
C GLU A 139 12.08 0.80 -12.97
N LYS A 140 11.91 0.65 -11.66
CA LYS A 140 12.95 0.92 -10.66
C LYS A 140 14.07 -0.13 -10.68
N SER A 141 13.75 -1.37 -11.08
CA SER A 141 14.71 -2.48 -11.24
C SER A 141 15.73 -2.24 -12.34
N ASN A 142 15.52 -1.25 -13.22
CA ASN A 142 16.51 -0.85 -14.21
C ASN A 142 17.75 -0.16 -13.60
N ARG A 143 17.70 0.24 -12.33
CA ARG A 143 18.77 1.02 -11.68
C ARG A 143 19.34 0.36 -10.43
N GLN A 144 18.53 -0.41 -9.71
CA GLN A 144 18.90 -1.00 -8.43
C GLN A 144 17.94 -2.12 -8.06
N GLU A 145 18.26 -2.87 -7.01
CA GLU A 145 17.39 -3.94 -6.53
C GLU A 145 16.11 -3.39 -5.92
N VAL A 146 15.01 -4.09 -6.17
CA VAL A 146 13.67 -3.66 -5.75
C VAL A 146 13.05 -4.71 -4.84
N VAL A 147 12.49 -4.26 -3.73
CA VAL A 147 11.67 -5.08 -2.83
C VAL A 147 10.24 -4.60 -2.92
N ILE A 148 9.34 -5.47 -3.37
CA ILE A 148 7.90 -5.25 -3.34
C ILE A 148 7.37 -5.73 -1.99
N TYR A 149 6.76 -4.82 -1.24
CA TYR A 149 6.10 -5.11 0.03
C TYR A 149 4.59 -5.24 -0.18
N GLY A 150 4.08 -6.47 -0.22
CA GLY A 150 2.67 -6.76 -0.50
C GLY A 150 2.26 -8.18 -0.12
N GLU A 151 0.95 -8.42 0.00
CA GLU A 151 0.39 -9.72 0.41
C GLU A 151 -0.29 -10.48 -0.74
N ASP A 152 -0.62 -9.82 -1.85
CA ASP A 152 -1.42 -10.43 -2.92
C ASP A 152 -0.56 -11.32 -3.83
N THR A 153 -0.94 -12.61 -3.95
CA THR A 153 -0.30 -13.57 -4.84
C THR A 153 -0.36 -13.19 -6.32
N ASN A 154 -1.33 -12.36 -6.72
CA ASN A 154 -1.42 -11.84 -8.09
C ASN A 154 -0.18 -11.00 -8.45
N LEU A 155 0.43 -10.33 -7.47
CA LEU A 155 1.68 -9.59 -7.67
C LEU A 155 2.80 -10.53 -8.14
N LEU A 156 2.92 -11.72 -7.55
CA LEU A 156 3.94 -12.69 -7.95
C LEU A 156 3.75 -13.16 -9.40
N ILE A 157 2.50 -13.43 -9.79
CA ILE A 157 2.17 -13.83 -11.17
C ILE A 157 2.53 -12.72 -12.16
N LEU A 158 2.20 -11.47 -11.83
CA LEU A 158 2.50 -10.30 -12.66
C LEU A 158 4.01 -10.04 -12.75
N ILE A 159 4.77 -10.20 -11.67
CA ILE A 159 6.24 -10.08 -11.68
C ILE A 159 6.83 -11.12 -12.64
N CYS A 160 6.43 -12.39 -12.54
CA CYS A 160 6.92 -13.45 -13.44
C CYS A 160 6.64 -13.15 -14.92
N HIS A 161 5.55 -12.44 -15.23
CA HIS A 161 5.20 -12.09 -16.59
C HIS A 161 5.93 -10.84 -17.11
N LEU A 162 6.19 -9.86 -16.25
CA LEU A 162 6.68 -8.53 -16.63
C LEU A 162 8.17 -8.29 -16.33
N ALA A 163 8.81 -9.12 -15.52
CA ALA A 163 10.21 -8.96 -15.19
C ALA A 163 11.10 -9.16 -16.42
N GLU A 164 12.01 -8.21 -16.65
CA GLU A 164 12.95 -8.26 -17.76
C GLU A 164 14.22 -9.02 -17.36
N LYS A 165 14.73 -9.88 -18.26
CA LYS A 165 15.89 -10.75 -17.98
C LYS A 165 17.20 -9.99 -17.74
N ASN A 166 17.28 -8.70 -18.07
CA ASN A 166 18.50 -7.88 -17.96
C ASN A 166 18.40 -6.79 -16.87
N SER A 167 17.41 -6.88 -15.98
CA SER A 167 17.19 -5.93 -14.88
C SER A 167 17.74 -6.45 -13.55
N HIS A 168 17.85 -5.57 -12.55
CA HIS A 168 18.20 -5.96 -11.19
C HIS A 168 17.11 -6.83 -10.55
N CYS A 169 17.47 -7.55 -9.49
CA CYS A 169 16.55 -8.47 -8.82
C CYS A 169 15.32 -7.74 -8.26
N ILE A 170 14.14 -8.34 -8.46
CA ILE A 170 12.88 -7.96 -7.83
C ILE A 170 12.50 -9.04 -6.84
N LEU A 171 12.48 -8.68 -5.55
CA LEU A 171 12.06 -9.56 -4.46
C LEU A 171 10.68 -9.16 -3.97
N MET A 172 9.85 -10.12 -3.61
CA MET A 172 8.55 -9.86 -3.00
C MET A 172 8.55 -10.39 -1.57
N THR A 173 8.09 -9.57 -0.62
CA THR A 173 7.95 -9.97 0.77
C THR A 173 6.69 -9.38 1.41
N ASN A 174 6.07 -10.14 2.32
CA ASN A 174 4.99 -9.67 3.20
C ASN A 174 5.49 -9.35 4.62
N GLY A 175 6.76 -9.68 4.91
CA GLY A 175 7.44 -9.41 6.17
C GLY A 175 8.65 -8.51 5.96
N VAL A 176 8.97 -7.70 6.97
CA VAL A 176 10.28 -7.05 7.03
C VAL A 176 11.13 -7.96 7.90
N ASN A 177 12.21 -8.54 7.37
CA ASN A 177 13.17 -9.25 8.20
C ASN A 177 13.76 -8.28 9.25
N GLY A 178 13.67 -8.64 10.54
CA GLY A 178 14.33 -7.97 11.70
C GLY A 178 13.67 -6.65 12.15
N ASN A 179 13.42 -6.37 13.43
CA ASN A 179 14.19 -6.74 14.63
C ASN A 179 13.33 -7.39 15.72
N ARG A 180 13.92 -8.42 16.34
CA ARG A 180 13.71 -8.77 17.75
C ARG A 180 14.18 -7.63 18.65
#